data_AF-A0A955R6P4-F1
#
_entry.id   AF-A0A955R6P4-F1
#
_cell.length_a   1.000
_cell.length_b   1.000
_cell.length_c   1.000
_cell.angle_alpha   90.00
_cell.angle_beta   90.00
_cell.angle_gamma   90.00
#
_symmetry.space_group_name_H-M   'P 1'
#
loop_
_entity.id
_entity.type
_entity.pdbx_description
1 polymer ?
#
loop_
_entity_poly.entity_id
_entity_poly.type
_entity_poly.pdbx_seq_one_letter_code
_entity_poly.pdbx_strand_id
1 'polypeptide(L)'
;DLEPNLDHELEQFTRASGRRVAFNREGRDAFLRFATGPHAAWSANFRDLAAAVTRMATLADGGRIGRALVDEEADRLRTSWSDGPRRDRVSAVLGAAADELDRFDRVQLEDVLQVCATARSLSEAGRVLFAASRERRTTTNDADRLRKYLARFELSWSDLQER
;
A
#
# COMPACT_ATOMS: atom_id res chain seq x y z
N ASP A 1 0.72 -5.97 -22.12
CA ASP A 1 1.84 -4.99 -22.12
C ASP A 1 3.03 -5.36 -21.24
N LEU A 2 2.88 -6.24 -20.25
CA LEU A 2 3.97 -6.57 -19.34
C LEU A 2 5.18 -7.21 -20.03
N GLU A 3 4.97 -8.24 -20.86
CA GLU A 3 6.07 -9.00 -21.48
C GLU A 3 7.01 -8.13 -22.33
N PRO A 4 6.52 -7.30 -23.27
CA PRO A 4 7.39 -6.39 -24.02
C PRO A 4 8.14 -5.39 -23.12
N ASN A 5 7.52 -4.93 -22.03
CA ASN A 5 8.18 -4.04 -21.08
C ASN A 5 9.24 -4.76 -20.24
N LEU A 6 9.02 -6.02 -19.87
CA LEU A 6 10.01 -6.83 -19.17
C LEU A 6 11.28 -6.99 -20.02
N ASP A 7 11.12 -7.28 -21.31
CA ASP A 7 12.24 -7.39 -22.25
C ASP A 7 12.95 -6.03 -22.42
N HIS A 8 12.18 -4.93 -22.53
CA HIS A 8 12.73 -3.58 -22.58
C HIS A 8 13.57 -3.24 -21.34
N GLU A 9 13.08 -3.51 -20.12
CA GLU A 9 13.81 -3.21 -18.88
C GLU A 9 15.11 -4.03 -18.76
N LEU A 10 15.14 -5.28 -19.23
CA LEU A 10 16.35 -6.09 -19.28
C LEU A 10 17.39 -5.54 -20.26
N GLU A 11 16.94 -5.04 -21.42
CA GLU A 11 17.82 -4.36 -22.38
C GLU A 11 18.37 -3.07 -21.79
N GLN A 12 17.53 -2.27 -21.12
CA GLN A 12 17.94 -1.04 -20.47
C GLN A 12 18.97 -1.30 -19.36
N PHE A 13 18.76 -2.33 -18.52
CA PHE A 13 19.74 -2.76 -17.52
C PHE A 13 21.07 -3.19 -18.17
N THR A 14 21.00 -3.94 -19.28
CA THR A 14 22.18 -4.39 -20.02
C THR A 14 22.97 -3.20 -20.56
N ARG A 15 22.29 -2.20 -21.13
CA ARG A 15 22.90 -0.96 -21.63
C ARG A 15 23.57 -0.15 -20.51
N ALA A 16 22.94 -0.08 -19.34
CA ALA A 16 23.44 0.70 -18.21
C ALA A 16 24.61 0.02 -17.47
N SER A 17 24.55 -1.30 -17.28
CA SER A 17 25.53 -2.05 -16.49
C SER A 17 26.65 -2.69 -17.32
N GLY A 18 26.48 -2.82 -18.64
CA GLY A 18 27.36 -3.59 -19.52
C GLY A 18 27.27 -5.10 -19.33
N ARG A 19 26.48 -5.59 -18.36
CA ARG A 19 26.28 -7.01 -18.10
C ARG A 19 24.98 -7.49 -18.70
N ARG A 20 25.07 -8.50 -19.57
CA ARG A 20 23.89 -9.17 -20.12
C ARG A 20 23.28 -10.10 -19.09
N VAL A 21 22.00 -9.89 -18.81
CA VAL A 21 21.22 -10.74 -17.90
C VAL A 21 19.93 -11.18 -18.59
N ALA A 22 19.51 -12.42 -18.37
CA ALA A 22 18.26 -12.95 -18.91
C ALA A 22 17.59 -13.91 -17.93
N PHE A 23 16.26 -14.02 -18.01
CA PHE A 23 15.54 -15.06 -17.30
C PHE A 23 15.84 -16.44 -17.89
N ASN A 24 15.90 -17.46 -17.04
CA ASN A 24 15.64 -18.82 -17.51
C ASN A 24 14.13 -19.02 -17.71
N ARG A 25 13.74 -20.12 -18.37
CA ARG A 25 12.33 -20.39 -18.67
C ARG A 25 11.44 -20.39 -17.42
N GLU A 26 11.87 -21.10 -16.38
CA GLU A 26 11.10 -21.25 -15.14
C GLU A 26 10.91 -19.92 -14.41
N GLY A 27 11.97 -19.11 -14.31
CA GLY A 27 11.95 -17.78 -13.71
C GLY A 27 11.05 -16.83 -14.49
N ARG A 28 11.12 -16.84 -15.83
CA ARG A 28 10.25 -15.99 -16.66
C ARG A 28 8.78 -16.35 -16.44
N ASP A 29 8.45 -17.65 -16.51
CA ASP A 29 7.08 -18.12 -16.32
C ASP A 29 6.55 -17.79 -14.91
N ALA A 30 7.39 -17.96 -13.88
CA ALA A 30 7.04 -17.61 -12.51
C ALA A 30 6.81 -16.10 -12.32
N PHE A 31 7.69 -15.28 -12.89
CA PHE A 31 7.59 -13.82 -12.79
C PHE A 31 6.32 -13.33 -13.47
N LEU A 32 6.02 -13.81 -14.69
CA LEU A 32 4.83 -13.40 -15.42
C LEU A 32 3.54 -13.85 -14.73
N ARG A 33 3.48 -15.07 -14.18
CA ARG A 33 2.35 -15.51 -13.37
C ARG A 33 2.14 -14.64 -12.14
N PHE A 34 3.22 -14.29 -11.43
CA PHE A 34 3.14 -13.40 -10.28
C PHE A 34 2.65 -12.00 -10.69
N ALA A 35 3.28 -11.44 -11.72
CA ALA A 35 3.08 -10.08 -12.20
C ALA A 35 1.70 -9.83 -12.85
N THR A 36 1.01 -10.89 -13.29
CA THR A 36 -0.35 -10.84 -13.84
C THR A 36 -1.41 -11.40 -12.90
N GLY A 37 -1.01 -11.83 -11.69
CA GLY A 37 -1.90 -12.41 -10.70
C GLY A 37 -2.79 -11.37 -10.00
N PRO A 38 -3.81 -11.83 -9.24
CA PRO A 38 -4.76 -10.95 -8.56
C PRO A 38 -4.14 -10.07 -7.46
N HIS A 39 -2.93 -10.42 -6.99
CA HIS A 39 -2.19 -9.67 -5.98
C HIS A 39 -1.24 -8.62 -6.58
N ALA A 40 -1.15 -8.53 -7.91
CA ALA A 40 -0.22 -7.67 -8.60
C ALA A 40 -0.70 -6.21 -8.59
N ALA A 41 -0.37 -5.48 -7.51
CA ALA A 41 -0.88 -4.13 -7.30
C ALA A 41 -0.17 -3.08 -8.17
N TRP A 42 1.12 -3.29 -8.50
CA TRP A 42 1.94 -2.38 -9.30
C TRP A 42 1.75 -0.90 -8.91
N SER A 43 1.88 -0.61 -7.62
CA SER A 43 1.56 0.69 -7.03
C SER A 43 2.25 1.89 -7.68
N ALA A 44 3.45 1.70 -8.25
CA ALA A 44 4.14 2.73 -9.04
C ALA A 44 4.24 2.41 -10.54
N ASN A 45 3.37 1.54 -11.05
CA ASN A 45 3.32 1.08 -12.44
C ASN A 45 4.70 0.59 -12.94
N PHE A 46 5.16 1.09 -14.10
CA PHE A 46 6.44 0.71 -14.70
C PHE A 46 7.66 1.03 -13.83
N ARG A 47 7.56 1.97 -12.87
CA ARG A 47 8.66 2.21 -11.92
C ARG A 47 8.90 1.01 -11.00
N ASP A 48 7.84 0.35 -10.56
CA ASP A 48 7.94 -0.88 -9.75
C ASP A 48 8.58 -2.00 -10.59
N LEU A 49 8.17 -2.12 -11.86
CA LEU A 49 8.73 -3.12 -12.80
C LEU A 49 10.23 -2.91 -13.03
N ALA A 50 10.63 -1.68 -13.40
CA ALA A 50 12.04 -1.34 -13.64
C ALA A 50 12.91 -1.61 -12.40
N ALA A 51 12.40 -1.27 -11.22
CA ALA A 51 13.10 -1.50 -9.96
C ALA A 51 13.23 -3.00 -9.64
N ALA A 52 12.19 -3.80 -9.89
CA ALA A 52 12.21 -5.25 -9.70
C ALA A 52 13.20 -5.94 -10.65
N VAL A 53 13.16 -5.57 -11.94
CA VAL A 53 14.10 -6.08 -12.95
C VAL A 53 15.53 -5.73 -12.59
N THR A 54 15.80 -4.49 -12.18
CA THR A 54 17.14 -4.06 -11.77
C THR A 54 17.66 -4.87 -10.58
N ARG A 55 16.84 -5.12 -9.55
CA ARG A 55 17.24 -5.92 -8.39
C ARG A 55 17.55 -7.36 -8.77
N MET A 56 16.63 -8.03 -9.46
CA MET A 56 16.84 -9.41 -9.91
C MET A 56 18.07 -9.52 -10.83
N ALA A 57 18.25 -8.55 -11.73
CA ALA A 57 19.39 -8.56 -12.64
C ALA A 57 20.71 -8.29 -11.93
N THR A 58 20.73 -7.41 -10.93
CA THR A 58 21.89 -7.17 -10.07
C THR A 58 22.30 -8.46 -9.32
N LEU A 59 21.33 -9.16 -8.73
CA LEU A 59 21.55 -10.37 -7.93
C LEU A 59 21.71 -11.67 -8.74
N ALA A 60 21.52 -11.63 -10.06
CA ALA A 60 21.66 -12.79 -10.94
C ALA A 60 23.13 -13.17 -11.14
N ASP A 61 23.66 -14.00 -10.24
CA ASP A 61 24.99 -14.60 -10.38
C ASP A 61 25.05 -15.44 -11.66
N GLY A 62 26.04 -15.17 -12.51
CA GLY A 62 26.16 -15.79 -13.84
C GLY A 62 25.19 -15.24 -14.91
N GLY A 63 24.50 -14.13 -14.64
CA GLY A 63 23.66 -13.44 -15.63
C GLY A 63 22.34 -14.15 -15.95
N ARG A 64 21.88 -15.03 -15.07
CA ARG A 64 20.63 -15.78 -15.21
C ARG A 64 19.69 -15.51 -14.05
N ILE A 65 18.51 -14.96 -14.34
CA ILE A 65 17.43 -14.82 -13.35
C ILE A 65 16.66 -16.14 -13.31
N GLY A 66 16.83 -16.88 -12.22
CA GLY A 66 16.14 -18.14 -11.97
C GLY A 66 14.91 -17.99 -11.07
N ARG A 67 14.23 -19.10 -10.82
CA ARG A 67 13.02 -19.15 -9.99
C ARG A 67 13.22 -18.59 -8.58
N ALA A 68 14.32 -18.94 -7.91
CA ALA A 68 14.59 -18.50 -6.55
C ALA A 68 14.65 -16.97 -6.42
N LEU A 69 15.38 -16.30 -7.31
CA LEU A 69 15.45 -14.84 -7.35
C LEU A 69 14.09 -14.19 -7.62
N VAL A 70 13.26 -14.83 -8.44
CA VAL A 70 11.90 -14.37 -8.71
C VAL A 70 11.01 -14.51 -7.50
N ASP A 71 11.09 -15.61 -6.76
CA ASP A 71 10.31 -15.81 -5.54
C ASP A 71 10.70 -14.79 -4.46
N GLU A 72 11.99 -14.54 -4.26
CA GLU A 72 12.49 -13.51 -3.34
C GLU A 72 12.01 -12.10 -3.73
N GLU A 73 12.05 -11.76 -5.03
CA GLU A 73 11.57 -10.47 -5.50
C GLU A 73 10.04 -10.36 -5.43
N ALA A 74 9.31 -11.46 -5.65
CA ALA A 74 7.87 -11.50 -5.48
C ALA A 74 7.48 -11.24 -4.01
N ASP A 75 8.19 -11.82 -3.05
CA ASP A 75 7.96 -11.57 -1.61
C ASP A 75 8.26 -10.12 -1.22
N ARG A 76 9.34 -9.55 -1.78
CA ARG A 76 9.64 -8.12 -1.62
C ARG A 76 8.51 -7.25 -2.17
N LEU A 77 8.05 -7.53 -3.38
CA LEU A 77 6.99 -6.77 -4.03
C LEU A 77 5.67 -6.88 -3.25
N ARG A 78 5.30 -8.09 -2.80
CA ARG A 78 4.14 -8.29 -1.90
C ARG A 78 4.24 -7.42 -0.66
N THR A 79 5.39 -7.42 0.00
CA THR A 79 5.65 -6.60 1.18
C THR A 79 5.50 -5.11 0.86
N SER A 80 6.12 -4.64 -0.23
CA SER A 80 6.04 -3.24 -0.65
C SER A 80 4.63 -2.79 -1.05
N TRP A 81 3.84 -3.68 -1.66
CA TRP A 81 2.46 -3.41 -2.05
C TRP A 81 1.51 -3.49 -0.86
N SER A 82 1.81 -4.31 0.15
CA SER A 82 1.12 -4.26 1.44
C SER A 82 1.54 -3.05 2.30
N ASP A 83 2.73 -2.50 2.08
CA ASP A 83 3.31 -1.35 2.80
C ASP A 83 2.95 0.03 2.23
N GLY A 84 2.07 0.11 1.22
CA GLY A 84 1.26 1.33 1.10
C GLY A 84 0.47 1.47 2.40
N PRO A 85 0.59 2.55 3.19
CA PRO A 85 0.35 2.50 4.64
C PRO A 85 -1.15 2.38 4.99
N ARG A 86 -1.70 1.18 4.85
CA ARG A 86 -2.67 0.66 5.81
C ARG A 86 -1.85 0.02 6.92
N ARG A 87 -1.20 0.89 7.72
CA ARG A 87 -1.12 0.57 9.15
C ARG A 87 -2.54 0.16 9.50
N ASP A 88 -2.75 -1.04 10.01
CA ASP A 88 -4.06 -1.42 10.52
C ASP A 88 -4.31 -0.55 11.76
N ARG A 89 -4.75 0.69 11.52
CA ARG A 89 -4.88 1.74 12.54
C ARG A 89 -5.95 1.30 13.51
N VAL A 90 -6.98 0.61 13.01
CA VAL A 90 -8.01 0.00 13.83
C VAL A 90 -7.41 -1.00 14.81
N SER A 91 -6.63 -1.99 14.36
CA SER A 91 -5.99 -2.94 15.29
C SER A 91 -4.96 -2.27 16.20
N ALA A 92 -4.23 -1.26 15.71
CA ALA A 92 -3.28 -0.52 16.52
C ALA A 92 -3.96 0.22 17.69
N VAL A 93 -5.13 0.79 17.44
CA VAL A 93 -5.85 1.62 18.41
C VAL A 93 -6.78 0.79 19.31
N LEU A 94 -7.44 -0.23 18.78
CA LEU A 94 -8.42 -1.05 19.52
C LEU A 94 -7.87 -2.40 20.01
N GLY A 95 -6.71 -2.84 19.54
CA GLY A 95 -6.18 -4.17 19.89
C GLY A 95 -7.14 -5.29 19.49
N ALA A 96 -7.38 -6.24 20.40
CA ALA A 96 -8.25 -7.39 20.16
C ALA A 96 -9.72 -7.01 19.83
N ALA A 97 -10.21 -5.85 20.29
CA ALA A 97 -11.56 -5.39 19.97
C ALA A 97 -11.76 -5.06 18.48
N ALA A 98 -10.67 -4.91 17.70
CA ALA A 98 -10.74 -4.74 16.26
C ALA A 98 -11.33 -5.95 15.51
N ASP A 99 -11.25 -7.15 16.11
CA ASP A 99 -11.75 -8.39 15.52
C ASP A 99 -13.26 -8.58 15.73
N GLU A 100 -13.85 -7.81 16.64
CA GLU A 100 -15.30 -7.79 16.89
C GLU A 100 -16.04 -6.82 15.96
N LEU A 101 -15.32 -5.98 15.22
CA LEU A 101 -15.91 -5.02 14.29
C LEU A 101 -16.33 -5.69 12.98
N ASP A 102 -17.56 -5.39 12.56
CA ASP A 102 -17.97 -5.67 11.20
C ASP A 102 -17.03 -5.00 10.20
N ARG A 103 -16.81 -5.67 9.06
CA ARG A 103 -15.98 -5.15 7.96
C ARG A 103 -16.45 -3.76 7.50
N PHE A 104 -17.74 -3.48 7.59
CA PHE A 104 -18.32 -2.18 7.24
C PHE A 104 -17.83 -1.07 8.17
N ASP A 105 -17.94 -1.25 9.48
CA ASP A 105 -17.49 -0.28 10.48
C ASP A 105 -15.97 -0.14 10.47
N ARG A 106 -15.25 -1.27 10.32
CA ARG A 106 -13.78 -1.28 10.27
C ARG A 106 -13.22 -0.41 9.14
N VAL A 107 -13.82 -0.46 7.95
CA VAL A 107 -13.37 0.36 6.81
C VAL A 107 -13.64 1.85 7.04
N GLN A 108 -14.76 2.20 7.67
CA GLN A 108 -15.05 3.61 7.99
C GLN A 108 -14.09 4.14 9.07
N LEU A 109 -13.87 3.36 10.13
CA LEU A 109 -12.98 3.75 11.21
C LEU A 109 -11.53 3.91 10.72
N GLU A 110 -11.07 3.04 9.83
CA GLU A 110 -9.73 3.14 9.24
C GLU A 110 -9.52 4.48 8.50
N ASP A 111 -10.49 4.92 7.69
CA ASP A 111 -10.43 6.21 6.98
C ASP A 111 -10.46 7.39 7.97
N VAL A 112 -11.33 7.31 8.99
CA VAL A 112 -11.40 8.32 10.05
C VAL A 112 -10.08 8.44 10.79
N LEU A 113 -9.46 7.33 11.18
CA LEU A 113 -8.16 7.31 11.87
C LEU A 113 -7.04 7.85 10.96
N GLN A 114 -7.06 7.53 9.67
CA GLN A 114 -6.11 8.08 8.70
C GLN A 114 -6.20 9.61 8.61
N VAL A 115 -7.41 10.17 8.52
CA VAL A 115 -7.61 11.62 8.50
C VAL A 115 -7.19 12.26 9.82
N CYS A 116 -7.54 11.64 10.96
CA CYS A 116 -7.14 12.15 12.28
C CYS A 116 -5.62 12.18 12.46
N ALA A 117 -4.89 11.18 11.95
CA ALA A 117 -3.44 11.09 12.04
C ALA A 117 -2.69 12.20 11.26
N THR A 118 -3.34 12.83 10.28
CA THR A 118 -2.72 13.87 9.44
C THR A 118 -3.22 15.29 9.73
N ALA A 119 -4.32 15.42 10.49
CA ALA A 119 -4.91 16.69 10.85
C ALA A 119 -4.28 17.28 12.12
N ARG A 120 -4.15 18.60 12.18
CA ARG A 120 -3.57 19.32 13.34
C ARG A 120 -4.58 19.54 14.46
N SER A 121 -5.86 19.28 14.21
CA SER A 121 -6.93 19.43 15.19
C SER A 121 -8.16 18.62 14.80
N LEU A 122 -8.99 18.29 15.79
CA LEU A 122 -10.28 17.64 15.61
C LEU A 122 -11.21 18.41 14.65
N SER A 123 -11.17 19.75 14.71
CA SER A 123 -11.93 20.61 13.81
C SER A 123 -11.45 20.54 12.35
N GLU A 124 -10.14 20.38 12.12
CA GLU A 124 -9.58 20.19 10.79
C GLU A 124 -9.97 18.81 10.22
N ALA A 125 -9.79 17.75 11.00
CA ALA A 125 -10.20 16.40 10.62
C ALA A 125 -11.70 16.33 10.28
N GLY A 126 -12.54 16.94 11.13
CA GLY A 126 -13.99 16.98 10.90
C GLY A 126 -14.38 17.68 9.59
N ARG A 127 -13.71 18.78 9.23
CA ARG A 127 -13.98 19.48 7.95
C ARG A 127 -13.62 18.63 6.74
N VAL A 128 -12.54 17.85 6.83
CA VAL A 128 -12.13 16.91 5.76
C VAL A 128 -13.16 15.81 5.62
N LEU A 129 -13.49 15.10 6.71
CA LEU A 129 -14.42 13.96 6.69
C LEU A 129 -15.84 14.35 6.27
N PHE A 130 -16.30 15.55 6.63
CA PHE A 130 -17.67 15.99 6.39
C PHE A 130 -17.81 17.03 5.27
N ALA A 131 -16.79 17.19 4.42
CA ALA A 131 -16.68 18.23 3.39
C ALA A 131 -17.95 18.43 2.53
N ALA A 132 -18.58 17.35 2.06
CA ALA A 132 -19.80 17.44 1.26
C ALA A 132 -21.05 17.79 2.10
N SER A 133 -21.16 17.27 3.32
CA SER A 133 -22.35 17.45 4.15
C SER A 133 -22.42 18.84 4.81
N ARG A 134 -21.26 19.45 5.08
CA ARG A 134 -21.17 20.77 5.71
C ARG A 134 -21.62 21.91 4.80
N GLU A 135 -21.57 21.74 3.48
CA GLU A 135 -22.09 22.72 2.51
C GLU A 135 -23.61 22.86 2.54
N ARG A 136 -24.32 21.82 3.03
CA ARG A 136 -25.78 21.73 3.01
C ARG A 136 -26.42 21.97 4.38
N ARG A 137 -25.62 22.20 5.43
CA ARG A 137 -26.11 22.32 6.81
C ARG A 137 -26.09 23.77 7.28
N THR A 138 -27.17 24.18 7.94
CA THR A 138 -27.34 25.51 8.55
C THR A 138 -26.45 25.71 9.78
N THR A 139 -26.10 24.63 10.47
CA THR A 139 -25.17 24.65 11.61
C THR A 139 -24.10 23.58 11.42
N THR A 140 -22.84 24.02 11.39
CA THR A 140 -21.69 23.16 11.10
C THR A 140 -20.85 23.01 12.36
N ASN A 141 -21.06 21.90 13.09
CA ASN A 141 -20.20 21.48 14.19
C ASN A 141 -19.58 20.11 13.88
N ASP A 142 -18.67 20.11 12.91
CA ASP A 142 -18.01 18.90 12.41
C ASP A 142 -17.10 18.25 13.47
N ALA A 143 -16.51 19.05 14.36
CA ALA A 143 -15.70 18.56 15.47
C ALA A 143 -16.53 17.74 16.48
N ASP A 144 -17.73 18.19 16.83
CA ASP A 144 -18.62 17.45 17.72
C ASP A 144 -19.11 16.15 17.09
N ARG A 145 -19.42 16.17 15.78
CA ARG A 145 -19.80 14.97 15.04
C ARG A 145 -18.68 13.93 15.04
N LEU A 146 -17.44 14.37 14.80
CA LEU A 146 -16.27 13.50 14.82
C LEU A 146 -16.02 12.95 16.24
N ARG A 147 -16.15 13.78 17.28
CA ARG A 147 -16.05 13.34 18.68
C ARG A 147 -17.05 12.24 19.01
N LYS A 148 -18.32 12.43 18.63
CA LYS A 148 -19.39 11.43 18.85
C LYS A 148 -19.16 10.15 18.07
N TYR A 149 -18.57 10.24 16.87
CA TYR A 149 -18.21 9.06 16.09
C TYR A 149 -17.12 8.25 16.78
N LEU A 150 -16.01 8.88 17.18
CA LEU A 150 -14.89 8.21 17.87
C LEU A 150 -15.34 7.57 19.19
N ALA A 151 -16.22 8.23 19.94
CA ALA A 151 -16.76 7.72 21.20
C ALA A 151 -17.55 6.40 21.06
N ARG A 152 -18.08 6.08 19.87
CA ARG A 152 -18.73 4.77 19.60
C ARG A 152 -17.74 3.60 19.68
N PHE A 153 -16.45 3.88 19.51
CA PHE A 153 -15.36 2.92 19.59
C PHE A 153 -14.52 3.10 20.86
N GLU A 154 -15.04 3.84 21.84
CA GLU A 154 -14.33 4.17 23.08
C GLU A 154 -13.03 4.98 22.86
N LEU A 155 -12.97 5.74 21.75
CA LEU A 155 -11.81 6.56 21.39
C LEU A 155 -12.05 8.05 21.62
N SER A 156 -11.01 8.75 22.05
CA SER A 156 -10.94 10.20 22.11
C SER A 156 -9.87 10.74 21.16
N TRP A 157 -9.93 12.05 20.86
CA TRP A 157 -8.88 12.71 20.06
C TRP A 157 -7.50 12.61 20.72
N SER A 158 -7.43 12.70 22.05
CA SER A 158 -6.16 12.62 22.79
C SER A 158 -5.49 11.26 22.62
N ASP A 159 -6.27 10.17 22.64
CA ASP A 159 -5.76 8.80 22.44
C ASP A 159 -5.07 8.62 21.07
N LEU A 160 -5.49 9.43 20.08
CA LEU A 160 -4.93 9.41 18.72
C LEU A 160 -3.67 10.28 18.56
N GLN A 161 -3.38 11.18 19.51
CA GLN A 161 -2.23 12.11 19.44
C GLN A 161 -1.06 11.69 20.33
N GLU A 162 -1.31 10.88 21.36
CA GLU A 162 -0.29 10.43 22.32
C GLU A 162 0.49 9.17 21.86
N ARG A 163 0.39 8.78 20.59
CA ARG A 163 0.97 7.56 20.02
C ARG A 163 1.73 7.82 18.72
#